data_AF-A0AAD6YQQ4-F1
#
_entry.id   AF-A0AAD6YQQ4-F1
#
_cell.length_a   1.000
_cell.length_b   1.000
_cell.length_c   1.000
_cell.angle_alpha   90.00
_cell.angle_beta   90.00
_cell.angle_gamma   90.00
#
_symmetry.space_group_name_H-M   'P 1'
#
loop_
_entity.id
_entity.type
_entity.pdbx_description
1 polymer ?
#
loop_
_entity_poly.entity_id
_entity_poly.type
_entity_poly.pdbx_seq_one_letter_code
_entity_poly.pdbx_strand_id
1 'polypeptide(L)'
;MADHLSPSTLHSVTICHINDRNPEMLSGPPMDYMVNGRVLAPLFCFANLTRVNLCPPAGFDIDDATAWNLARAWPKVESLVLQPNVDWRDRLPPINMTLHGLRAFAEHCKRLQDLYIHVNAKEVPPLEDNSTDAQVSSDKCLLRYLNVGVSPISDPPAVAGFLCVLFPDLFDIETSVDADGWEDDGSEEDDGSEEDDGSAFERMERSHHLTWIEVNKRLM
;
A
#
# COMPACT_ATOMS: atom_id res chain seq x y z
N MET A 1 -3.26 -24.94 -9.53
CA MET A 1 -2.14 -24.24 -10.19
C MET A 1 -0.91 -24.06 -9.30
N ALA A 2 -0.98 -24.26 -7.97
CA ALA A 2 0.18 -24.15 -7.08
C ALA A 2 1.13 -25.38 -7.08
N ASP A 3 0.73 -26.50 -7.69
CA ASP A 3 1.46 -27.79 -7.56
C ASP A 3 2.71 -27.92 -8.46
N HIS A 4 3.01 -26.91 -9.29
CA HIS A 4 4.16 -26.92 -10.21
C HIS A 4 5.25 -25.90 -9.89
N LEU A 5 5.04 -25.03 -8.89
CA LEU A 5 6.01 -24.04 -8.46
C LEU A 5 6.69 -24.54 -7.19
N SER A 6 8.01 -24.71 -7.22
CA SER A 6 8.74 -25.10 -6.01
C SER A 6 8.66 -23.94 -4.99
N PRO A 7 8.14 -24.19 -3.77
CA PRO A 7 8.03 -23.18 -2.72
C PRO A 7 9.37 -22.52 -2.38
N SER A 8 10.47 -23.22 -2.62
CA SER A 8 11.82 -22.76 -2.30
C SER A 8 12.47 -21.92 -3.41
N THR A 9 11.97 -21.97 -4.66
CA THR A 9 12.63 -21.31 -5.80
C THR A 9 11.89 -20.08 -6.31
N LEU A 10 10.64 -19.87 -5.89
CA LEU A 10 9.89 -18.69 -6.29
C LEU A 10 10.34 -17.48 -5.46
N HIS A 11 10.95 -16.50 -6.13
CA HIS A 11 11.46 -15.27 -5.50
C HIS A 11 10.65 -14.04 -5.91
N SER A 12 9.99 -14.08 -7.07
CA SER A 12 9.18 -12.97 -7.57
C SER A 12 7.85 -13.50 -8.09
N VAL A 13 6.77 -12.80 -7.77
CA VAL A 13 5.44 -13.03 -8.36
C VAL A 13 4.86 -11.69 -8.80
N THR A 14 4.40 -11.64 -10.05
CA THR A 14 3.71 -10.48 -10.60
C THR A 14 2.40 -10.95 -11.21
N ILE A 15 1.28 -10.43 -10.72
CA ILE A 15 -0.06 -10.68 -11.24
C ILE A 15 -0.73 -9.33 -11.40
N CYS A 16 -0.60 -8.75 -12.58
CA CYS A 16 -1.24 -7.50 -12.95
C CYS A 16 -2.24 -7.81 -14.06
N HIS A 17 -3.45 -7.29 -13.94
CA HIS A 17 -4.41 -7.39 -15.03
C HIS A 17 -3.96 -6.44 -16.15
N ILE A 18 -3.66 -6.95 -17.35
CA ILE A 18 -3.33 -6.09 -18.49
C ILE A 18 -4.61 -5.35 -18.87
N ASN A 19 -4.56 -4.02 -18.86
CA ASN A 19 -5.68 -3.14 -19.19
C ASN A 19 -6.18 -3.38 -20.62
N ASP A 20 -7.16 -4.26 -20.78
CA ASP A 20 -8.21 -3.99 -21.76
C ASP A 20 -9.08 -2.91 -21.11
N ARG A 21 -8.95 -1.68 -21.61
CA ARG A 21 -9.65 -0.45 -21.19
C ARG A 21 -11.18 -0.56 -21.36
N ASN A 22 -11.80 -1.62 -20.83
CA ASN A 22 -13.24 -1.81 -20.84
C ASN A 22 -13.79 -1.66 -19.42
N PRO A 23 -14.12 -0.43 -18.99
CA PRO A 23 -14.74 -0.17 -17.70
C PRO A 23 -16.09 -0.88 -17.51
N GLU A 24 -16.69 -1.43 -18.58
CA GLU A 24 -17.95 -2.19 -18.50
C GLU A 24 -17.79 -3.62 -17.93
N MET A 25 -16.57 -4.14 -17.75
CA MET A 25 -16.38 -5.52 -17.27
C MET A 25 -16.73 -5.73 -15.79
N LEU A 26 -16.74 -4.68 -14.97
CA LEU A 26 -17.17 -4.75 -13.56
C LEU A 26 -18.64 -4.33 -13.44
N SER A 27 -19.55 -5.16 -13.98
CA SER A 27 -21.00 -4.92 -13.91
C SER A 27 -21.64 -5.24 -12.54
N GLY A 28 -20.84 -5.69 -11.56
CA GLY A 28 -21.26 -5.91 -10.17
C GLY A 28 -20.67 -4.86 -9.21
N PRO A 29 -21.13 -4.81 -7.95
CA PRO A 29 -20.56 -3.90 -6.97
C PRO A 29 -19.05 -4.18 -6.80
N PRO A 30 -18.18 -3.15 -6.75
CA PRO A 30 -16.73 -3.31 -6.62
C PRO A 30 -16.25 -4.31 -5.57
N MET A 31 -17.01 -4.42 -4.48
CA MET A 31 -16.70 -5.26 -3.31
C MET A 31 -16.65 -6.76 -3.61
N ASP A 32 -17.47 -7.26 -4.55
CA ASP A 32 -17.60 -8.71 -4.78
C ASP A 32 -16.37 -9.30 -5.48
N TYR A 33 -15.51 -8.45 -6.05
CA TYR A 33 -14.34 -8.84 -6.83
C TYR A 33 -13.01 -8.49 -6.14
N MET A 34 -13.05 -7.91 -4.95
CA MET A 34 -11.85 -7.53 -4.21
C MET A 34 -11.05 -8.76 -3.77
N VAL A 35 -9.73 -8.66 -3.86
CA VAL A 35 -8.83 -9.71 -3.39
C VAL A 35 -8.68 -9.59 -1.88
N ASN A 36 -9.12 -10.61 -1.14
CA ASN A 36 -8.96 -10.70 0.31
C ASN A 36 -7.92 -11.77 0.71
N GLY A 37 -7.62 -11.85 2.01
CA GLY A 37 -6.64 -12.79 2.55
C GLY A 37 -6.88 -14.26 2.21
N ARG A 38 -8.13 -14.69 1.98
CA ARG A 38 -8.43 -16.10 1.60
C ARG A 38 -7.96 -16.42 0.19
N VAL A 39 -8.08 -15.46 -0.72
CA VAL A 39 -7.62 -15.60 -2.11
C VAL A 39 -6.09 -15.61 -2.18
N LEU A 40 -5.42 -14.89 -1.26
CA LEU A 40 -3.95 -14.86 -1.16
C LEU A 40 -3.36 -16.08 -0.44
N ALA A 41 -4.15 -16.82 0.33
CA ALA A 41 -3.67 -17.94 1.14
C ALA A 41 -2.81 -18.98 0.38
N PRO A 42 -3.09 -19.35 -0.88
CA PRO A 42 -2.22 -20.26 -1.63
C PRO A 42 -0.79 -19.73 -1.86
N LEU A 43 -0.59 -18.41 -1.82
CA LEU A 43 0.72 -17.79 -1.99
C LEU A 43 1.55 -17.77 -0.68
N PHE A 44 0.94 -18.11 0.46
CA PHE A 44 1.62 -18.04 1.76
C PHE A 44 2.67 -19.14 1.95
N CYS A 45 2.69 -20.17 1.09
CA CYS A 45 3.71 -21.21 1.14
C CYS A 45 5.07 -20.77 0.56
N PHE A 46 5.13 -19.65 -0.18
CA PHE A 46 6.35 -19.17 -0.83
C PHE A 46 7.15 -18.21 0.06
N ALA A 47 7.76 -18.75 1.12
CA ALA A 47 8.50 -17.96 2.12
C ALA A 47 9.79 -17.28 1.60
N ASN A 48 10.22 -17.60 0.37
CA ASN A 48 11.40 -17.02 -0.28
C ASN A 48 11.07 -15.86 -1.22
N LEU A 49 9.81 -15.41 -1.28
CA LEU A 49 9.44 -14.24 -2.07
C LEU A 49 10.18 -12.99 -1.58
N THR A 50 10.87 -12.34 -2.51
CA THR A 50 11.53 -11.05 -2.35
C THR A 50 10.76 -9.93 -3.06
N ARG A 51 10.00 -10.24 -4.11
CA ARG A 51 9.18 -9.27 -4.84
C ARG A 51 7.76 -9.81 -5.06
N VAL A 52 6.77 -9.04 -4.64
CA VAL A 52 5.36 -9.38 -4.83
C VAL A 52 4.69 -8.16 -5.44
N ASN A 53 4.17 -8.31 -6.65
CA ASN A 53 3.39 -7.26 -7.30
C ASN A 53 2.04 -7.82 -7.74
N LEU A 54 0.99 -7.42 -7.04
CA LEU A 54 -0.37 -7.87 -7.30
C LEU A 54 -1.24 -6.64 -7.55
N CYS A 55 -1.76 -6.50 -8.77
CA CYS A 55 -2.61 -5.37 -9.16
C CYS A 55 -3.95 -5.87 -9.72
N PRO A 56 -4.87 -6.36 -8.87
CA PRO A 56 -6.20 -6.74 -9.28
C PRO A 56 -7.03 -5.49 -9.65
N PRO A 57 -7.95 -5.57 -10.63
CA PRO A 57 -8.78 -4.43 -11.00
C PRO A 57 -9.57 -3.89 -9.82
N ALA A 58 -10.23 -4.76 -9.06
CA ALA A 58 -11.04 -4.34 -7.92
C ALA A 58 -10.24 -4.06 -6.63
N GLY A 59 -8.91 -4.09 -6.66
CA GLY A 59 -8.09 -3.84 -5.49
C GLY A 59 -8.21 -4.91 -4.41
N PHE A 60 -8.01 -4.49 -3.17
CA PHE A 60 -7.70 -5.36 -2.03
C PHE A 60 -8.59 -5.09 -0.82
N ASP A 61 -9.19 -6.14 -0.27
CA ASP A 61 -9.87 -6.10 1.04
C ASP A 61 -8.92 -6.73 2.07
N ILE A 62 -8.01 -5.89 2.58
CA ILE A 62 -6.97 -6.28 3.52
C ILE A 62 -7.28 -5.55 4.82
N ASP A 63 -7.47 -6.34 5.88
CA ASP A 63 -7.55 -5.87 7.26
C ASP A 63 -6.21 -6.12 7.97
N ASP A 64 -6.10 -5.65 9.23
CA ASP A 64 -4.89 -5.82 10.03
C ASP A 64 -4.52 -7.30 10.19
N ALA A 65 -5.50 -8.19 10.41
CA ALA A 65 -5.25 -9.62 10.56
C ALA A 65 -4.62 -10.23 9.29
N THR A 66 -5.09 -9.80 8.13
CA THR A 66 -4.52 -10.21 6.84
C THR A 66 -3.12 -9.65 6.65
N ALA A 67 -2.86 -8.40 7.02
CA ALA A 67 -1.51 -7.81 7.00
C ALA A 67 -0.51 -8.63 7.83
N TRP A 68 -0.90 -9.09 9.03
CA TRP A 68 -0.08 -9.99 9.85
C TRP A 68 0.22 -11.33 9.17
N ASN A 69 -0.76 -11.91 8.49
CA ASN A 69 -0.56 -13.16 7.76
C ASN A 69 0.39 -12.97 6.57
N LEU A 70 0.25 -11.88 5.81
CA LEU A 70 1.12 -11.53 4.69
C LEU A 70 2.57 -11.35 5.15
N ALA A 71 2.77 -10.53 6.19
CA ALA A 71 4.10 -10.22 6.69
C ALA A 71 4.83 -11.47 7.22
N ARG A 72 4.11 -12.37 7.90
CA ARG A 72 4.66 -13.65 8.39
C ARG A 72 4.95 -14.64 7.27
N ALA A 73 4.12 -14.65 6.23
CA ALA A 73 4.29 -15.54 5.09
C ALA A 73 5.50 -15.16 4.25
N TRP A 74 5.80 -13.86 4.13
CA TRP A 74 6.86 -13.34 3.25
C TRP A 74 7.93 -12.54 4.01
N PRO A 75 8.69 -13.18 4.94
CA PRO A 75 9.66 -12.47 5.78
C PRO A 75 10.86 -11.93 5.02
N LYS A 76 11.10 -12.39 3.78
CA LYS A 76 12.21 -11.98 2.92
C LYS A 76 11.82 -10.95 1.86
N VAL A 77 10.57 -10.46 1.89
CA VAL A 77 10.09 -9.50 0.91
C VAL A 77 10.88 -8.19 1.01
N GLU A 78 11.30 -7.70 -0.15
CA GLU A 78 12.03 -6.44 -0.35
C GLU A 78 11.10 -5.40 -0.98
N SER A 79 10.19 -5.82 -1.86
CA SER A 79 9.20 -4.95 -2.52
C SER A 79 7.84 -5.64 -2.52
N LEU A 80 6.84 -4.98 -1.94
CA LEU A 80 5.46 -5.46 -1.84
C LEU A 80 4.50 -4.42 -2.41
N VAL A 81 3.92 -4.73 -3.57
CA VAL A 81 2.92 -3.91 -4.25
C VAL A 81 1.56 -4.59 -4.17
N LEU A 82 0.64 -3.96 -3.44
CA LEU A 82 -0.75 -4.37 -3.26
C LEU A 82 -1.67 -3.16 -3.54
N GLN A 83 -1.81 -2.81 -4.81
CA GLN A 83 -2.62 -1.67 -5.24
C GLN A 83 -3.62 -2.08 -6.32
N PRO A 84 -4.76 -1.38 -6.45
CA PRO A 84 -5.67 -1.61 -7.57
C PRO A 84 -5.03 -1.20 -8.90
N ASN A 85 -5.49 -1.80 -10.02
CA ASN A 85 -5.09 -1.41 -11.38
C ASN A 85 -6.15 -0.58 -12.14
N VAL A 86 -7.05 0.10 -11.42
CA VAL A 86 -8.11 0.92 -12.04
C VAL A 86 -8.30 2.23 -11.30
N ASP A 87 -8.69 3.26 -12.05
CA ASP A 87 -9.14 4.53 -11.50
C ASP A 87 -10.49 4.35 -10.80
N TRP A 88 -10.52 4.57 -9.49
CA TRP A 88 -11.73 4.49 -8.68
C TRP A 88 -12.61 5.75 -8.72
N ARG A 89 -12.72 6.40 -9.89
CA ARG A 89 -13.27 7.77 -10.05
C ARG A 89 -14.60 8.02 -9.33
N ASP A 90 -15.42 6.99 -9.17
CA ASP A 90 -16.74 7.13 -8.54
C ASP A 90 -16.85 6.50 -7.14
N ARG A 91 -16.01 5.52 -6.77
CA ARG A 91 -16.14 4.76 -5.51
C ARG A 91 -14.84 4.09 -5.09
N LEU A 92 -14.13 4.68 -4.12
CA LEU A 92 -13.08 3.96 -3.41
C LEU A 92 -13.69 2.85 -2.54
N PRO A 93 -13.15 1.62 -2.59
CA PRO A 93 -13.52 0.60 -1.64
C PRO A 93 -13.13 1.01 -0.20
N PRO A 94 -13.76 0.42 0.83
CA PRO A 94 -13.39 0.67 2.21
C PRO A 94 -11.96 0.21 2.47
N ILE A 95 -11.17 1.06 3.13
CA ILE A 95 -9.81 0.75 3.55
C ILE A 95 -9.87 0.24 4.99
N ASN A 96 -9.71 -1.08 5.14
CA ASN A 96 -9.90 -1.78 6.41
C ASN A 96 -8.60 -1.95 7.21
N MET A 97 -7.44 -1.97 6.53
CA MET A 97 -6.14 -1.98 7.21
C MET A 97 -5.89 -0.63 7.86
N THR A 98 -5.45 -0.65 9.11
CA THR A 98 -5.11 0.55 9.88
C THR A 98 -3.60 0.69 10.05
N LEU A 99 -3.15 1.75 10.73
CA LEU A 99 -1.75 1.88 11.13
C LEU A 99 -1.26 0.73 12.02
N HIS A 100 -2.15 0.03 12.73
CA HIS A 100 -1.78 -1.15 13.50
C HIS A 100 -1.32 -2.29 12.57
N GLY A 101 -1.94 -2.46 11.41
CA GLY A 101 -1.53 -3.44 10.39
C GLY A 101 -0.11 -3.20 9.87
N LEU A 102 0.35 -1.95 9.78
CA LEU A 102 1.72 -1.64 9.35
C LEU A 102 2.79 -2.22 10.28
N ARG A 103 2.48 -2.42 11.57
CA ARG A 103 3.42 -3.05 12.53
C ARG A 103 3.85 -4.43 12.10
N ALA A 104 2.94 -5.20 11.48
CA ALA A 104 3.24 -6.53 10.98
C ALA A 104 4.46 -6.55 10.06
N PHE A 105 4.53 -5.60 9.12
CA PHE A 105 5.63 -5.50 8.16
C PHE A 105 6.92 -5.06 8.82
N ALA A 106 6.86 -4.09 9.74
CA ALA A 106 8.02 -3.66 10.50
C ALA A 106 8.63 -4.80 11.34
N GLU A 107 7.78 -5.65 11.91
CA GLU A 107 8.19 -6.75 12.77
C GLU A 107 8.70 -7.98 12.00
N HIS A 108 8.10 -8.32 10.86
CA HIS A 108 8.37 -9.57 10.17
C HIS A 108 9.16 -9.42 8.86
N CYS A 109 9.07 -8.27 8.19
CA CYS A 109 9.66 -8.05 6.86
C CYS A 109 10.90 -7.14 6.94
N LYS A 110 11.98 -7.63 7.56
CA LYS A 110 13.17 -6.81 7.84
C LYS A 110 13.89 -6.27 6.60
N ARG A 111 13.67 -6.89 5.44
CA ARG A 111 14.28 -6.50 4.17
C ARG A 111 13.41 -5.60 3.30
N LEU A 112 12.17 -5.33 3.74
CA LEU A 112 11.20 -4.54 2.99
C LEU A 112 11.75 -3.13 2.80
N GLN A 113 11.80 -2.68 1.56
CA GLN A 113 12.28 -1.37 1.12
C GLN A 113 11.13 -0.55 0.51
N ASP A 114 10.27 -1.21 -0.26
CA ASP A 114 9.14 -0.57 -0.95
C ASP A 114 7.82 -1.24 -0.56
N LEU A 115 6.86 -0.46 -0.07
CA LEU A 115 5.53 -0.92 0.30
C LEU A 115 4.48 -0.05 -0.36
N TYR A 116 3.61 -0.66 -1.17
CA TYR A 116 2.48 0.01 -1.79
C TYR A 116 1.20 -0.64 -1.28
N ILE A 117 0.47 0.07 -0.41
CA ILE A 117 -0.73 -0.46 0.26
C ILE A 117 -1.60 0.68 0.79
N HIS A 118 -2.92 0.56 0.65
CA HIS A 118 -3.83 1.53 1.24
C HIS A 118 -3.95 1.33 2.76
N VAL A 119 -3.94 2.42 3.52
CA VAL A 119 -4.01 2.42 4.98
C VAL A 119 -4.99 3.46 5.50
N ASN A 120 -5.83 3.06 6.44
CA ASN A 120 -6.70 3.94 7.17
C ASN A 120 -5.95 4.54 8.36
N ALA A 121 -5.49 5.78 8.20
CA ALA A 121 -4.72 6.54 9.18
C ALA A 121 -5.58 7.57 9.94
N LYS A 122 -6.89 7.31 10.08
CA LYS A 122 -7.78 8.17 10.88
C LYS A 122 -7.53 8.06 12.38
N GLU A 123 -7.03 6.92 12.84
CA GLU A 123 -6.69 6.67 14.24
C GLU A 123 -5.23 6.26 14.35
N VAL A 124 -4.50 6.87 15.29
CA VAL A 124 -3.10 6.56 15.56
C VAL A 124 -3.03 5.67 16.80
N PRO A 125 -2.58 4.40 16.67
CA PRO A 125 -2.42 3.52 17.82
C PRO A 125 -1.39 4.08 18.79
N PRO A 126 -1.53 3.83 20.11
CA PRO A 126 -0.49 4.16 21.06
C PRO A 126 0.82 3.46 20.66
N LEU A 127 1.93 4.19 20.79
CA LEU A 127 3.26 3.60 20.75
C LEU A 127 3.45 2.90 22.11
N GLU A 128 3.47 1.57 22.14
CA GLU A 128 3.79 0.87 23.38
C GLU A 128 5.24 1.20 23.79
N ASP A 129 5.43 1.68 25.02
CA ASP A 129 6.71 1.95 25.69
C ASP A 129 7.49 0.66 26.00
N ASN A 130 7.62 -0.26 25.05
CA ASN A 130 8.46 -1.45 25.19
C ASN A 130 9.96 -1.10 25.04
N SER A 131 10.35 0.10 25.50
CA SER A 131 11.72 0.59 25.61
C SER A 131 12.28 0.35 27.01
N THR A 132 12.13 -0.87 27.53
CA THR A 132 13.13 -1.40 28.46
C THR A 132 14.12 -2.24 27.66
N ASP A 133 15.35 -1.72 27.59
CA ASP A 133 16.52 -2.22 26.88
C ASP A 133 16.59 -1.95 25.38
N ALA A 134 17.19 -0.80 25.11
CA ALA A 134 18.28 -0.57 24.17
C ALA A 134 19.21 -1.78 23.91
N GLN A 135 18.69 -2.90 23.40
CA GLN A 135 19.37 -3.56 22.30
C GLN A 135 18.99 -2.78 21.06
N VAL A 136 19.97 -2.03 20.57
CA VAL A 136 20.07 -1.63 19.17
C VAL A 136 19.98 -2.91 18.34
N SER A 137 18.77 -3.42 18.13
CA SER A 137 18.55 -4.61 17.33
C SER A 137 18.86 -4.20 15.91
N SER A 138 19.90 -4.82 15.36
CA SER A 138 20.30 -4.83 13.96
C SER A 138 19.19 -5.28 13.00
N ASP A 139 17.99 -5.55 13.51
CA ASP A 139 16.82 -6.14 12.85
C ASP A 139 15.69 -5.11 12.72
N LYS A 140 16.02 -3.86 12.36
CA LYS A 140 15.01 -2.86 11.98
C LYS A 140 14.53 -3.13 10.55
N CYS A 141 13.29 -2.76 10.25
CA CYS A 141 12.77 -2.80 8.89
C CYS A 141 13.43 -1.71 8.04
N LEU A 142 13.84 -2.07 6.83
CA LEU A 142 14.56 -1.17 5.91
C LEU A 142 13.63 -0.37 4.99
N LEU A 143 12.38 -0.13 5.43
CA LEU A 143 11.38 0.49 4.58
C LEU A 143 11.80 1.93 4.29
N ARG A 144 11.84 2.27 3.01
CA ARG A 144 12.33 3.56 2.48
C ARG A 144 11.24 4.32 1.74
N TYR A 145 10.37 3.57 1.07
CA TYR A 145 9.29 4.10 0.23
C TYR A 145 7.96 3.48 0.64
N LEU A 146 7.00 4.34 0.97
CA LEU A 146 5.63 3.94 1.30
C LEU A 146 4.65 4.65 0.37
N ASN A 147 4.00 3.91 -0.52
CA ASN A 147 2.89 4.45 -1.29
C ASN A 147 1.56 4.03 -0.65
N VAL A 148 0.76 5.01 -0.26
CA VAL A 148 -0.52 4.80 0.41
C VAL A 148 -1.73 5.00 -0.51
N GLY A 149 -1.54 5.35 -1.78
CA GLY A 149 -2.63 5.69 -2.68
C GLY A 149 -3.59 6.72 -2.08
N VAL A 150 -4.89 6.55 -2.32
CA VAL A 150 -5.94 7.43 -1.78
C VAL A 150 -6.37 6.99 -0.37
N SER A 151 -5.50 7.23 0.60
CA SER A 151 -5.68 6.79 2.00
C SER A 151 -6.15 7.91 2.94
N PRO A 152 -7.18 7.67 3.78
CA PRO A 152 -7.67 8.68 4.71
C PRO A 152 -6.74 8.85 5.91
N ILE A 153 -6.63 10.09 6.38
CA ILE A 153 -5.79 10.49 7.50
C ILE A 153 -6.45 11.61 8.29
N SER A 154 -6.27 11.66 9.61
CA SER A 154 -6.89 12.68 10.47
C SER A 154 -5.89 13.53 11.27
N ASP A 155 -4.72 12.99 11.61
CA ASP A 155 -3.68 13.70 12.37
C ASP A 155 -2.30 13.49 11.73
N PRO A 156 -1.92 14.31 10.72
CA PRO A 156 -0.64 14.16 10.02
C PRO A 156 0.58 14.18 10.95
N PRO A 157 0.68 15.09 11.95
CA PRO A 157 1.78 15.07 12.92
C PRO A 157 1.89 13.76 13.71
N ALA A 158 0.79 13.24 14.26
CA ALA A 158 0.82 12.00 15.04
C ALA A 158 1.17 10.79 14.17
N VAL A 159 0.66 10.75 12.92
CA VAL A 159 0.97 9.70 11.95
C VAL A 159 2.44 9.73 11.55
N ALA A 160 3.02 10.91 11.32
CA ALA A 160 4.46 11.04 11.04
C ALA A 160 5.31 10.49 12.19
N GLY A 161 4.99 10.86 13.44
CA GLY A 161 5.69 10.34 14.62
C GLY A 161 5.58 8.82 14.75
N PHE A 162 4.40 8.26 14.48
CA PHE A 162 4.18 6.81 14.46
C PHE A 162 5.05 6.12 13.39
N LEU A 163 5.08 6.65 12.17
CA LEU A 163 5.86 6.09 11.06
C LEU A 163 7.37 6.21 11.30
N CYS A 164 7.88 7.31 11.87
CA CYS A 164 9.30 7.45 12.20
C CYS A 164 9.77 6.41 13.22
N VAL A 165 8.92 6.08 14.20
CA VAL A 165 9.25 5.05 15.20
C VAL A 165 9.25 3.66 14.56
N LEU A 166 8.29 3.41 13.68
CA LEU A 166 8.09 2.11 13.06
C LEU A 166 9.09 1.81 11.94
N PHE A 167 9.40 2.81 11.13
CA PHE A 167 10.27 2.76 9.96
C PHE A 167 11.26 3.94 9.99
N PRO A 168 12.37 3.83 10.74
CA PRO A 168 13.29 4.95 10.93
C PRO A 168 14.03 5.41 9.67
N ASP A 169 14.10 4.56 8.64
CA ASP A 169 14.74 4.85 7.36
C ASP A 169 13.74 5.28 6.27
N LEU A 170 12.45 5.46 6.62
CA LEU A 170 11.42 5.92 5.70
C LEU A 170 11.66 7.40 5.37
N PHE A 171 11.82 7.72 4.09
CA PHE A 171 12.10 9.09 3.65
C PHE A 171 11.17 9.58 2.55
N ASP A 172 10.33 8.71 1.99
CA ASP A 172 9.39 9.12 0.96
C ASP A 172 8.03 8.43 1.11
N ILE A 173 6.99 9.24 0.94
CA ILE A 173 5.60 8.79 0.93
C ILE A 173 4.91 9.34 -0.31
N GLU A 174 4.33 8.43 -1.08
CA GLU A 174 3.55 8.73 -2.28
C GLU A 174 2.07 8.38 -2.10
N THR A 175 1.24 9.00 -2.92
CA THR A 175 -0.22 8.74 -2.94
C THR A 175 -0.74 8.44 -4.35
N SER A 176 0.14 8.37 -5.35
CA SER A 176 -0.26 8.04 -6.73
C SER A 176 -0.72 6.58 -6.78
N VAL A 177 -1.76 6.34 -7.58
CA VAL A 177 -2.29 4.98 -7.83
C VAL A 177 -1.58 4.35 -9.04
N ASP A 178 -0.60 5.04 -9.62
CA ASP A 178 0.11 4.61 -10.82
C ASP A 178 1.12 3.51 -10.46
N ALA A 179 0.65 2.26 -10.46
CA ALA A 179 1.48 1.07 -10.38
C ALA A 179 2.33 0.84 -11.65
N ASP A 180 2.12 1.67 -12.68
CA ASP A 180 2.84 1.64 -13.94
C ASP A 180 3.90 2.76 -13.92
N GLY A 181 5.14 2.39 -13.58
CA GLY A 181 6.24 3.33 -13.57
C GLY A 181 6.43 4.00 -14.94
N TRP A 182 6.47 5.34 -14.94
CA TRP A 182 7.16 6.21 -15.88
C TRP A 182 7.01 5.89 -17.38
N GLU A 183 5.97 6.45 -18.00
CA GLU A 183 6.18 7.18 -19.26
C GLU A 183 5.82 8.64 -19.01
N ASP A 184 6.86 9.43 -18.71
CA ASP A 184 6.86 10.90 -18.77
C ASP A 184 6.60 11.32 -20.23
N ASP A 185 5.31 11.37 -20.59
CA ASP A 185 4.80 12.08 -21.75
C ASP A 185 4.66 13.54 -21.34
N GLY A 186 5.73 14.30 -21.54
CA GLY A 186 5.77 15.74 -21.35
C GLY A 186 4.91 16.50 -22.36
N SER A 187 3.58 16.36 -22.29
CA SER A 187 2.66 17.24 -22.99
C SER A 187 2.26 18.41 -22.11
N GLU A 188 3.03 19.50 -22.19
CA GLU A 188 2.52 20.84 -21.87
C GLU A 188 1.48 21.22 -22.95
N GLU A 189 0.20 21.01 -22.68
CA GLU A 189 -0.87 21.74 -23.38
C GLU A 189 -1.64 22.58 -22.36
N ASP A 190 -1.26 23.86 -22.34
CA ASP A 190 -1.99 25.00 -21.78
C ASP A 190 -3.21 25.29 -22.69
N ASP A 191 -4.41 24.97 -22.20
CA ASP A 191 -5.67 25.53 -22.70
C ASP A 191 -6.65 25.81 -21.54
N GLY A 192 -6.65 27.07 -21.10
CA GLY A 192 -7.89 27.86 -21.12
C GLY A 192 -9.13 27.33 -20.40
N SER A 193 -9.14 27.47 -19.07
CA SER A 193 -10.33 27.75 -18.23
C SER A 193 -11.61 26.93 -18.42
N GLU A 194 -11.84 25.99 -17.51
CA GLU A 194 -13.16 25.82 -16.89
C GLU A 194 -12.92 25.76 -15.37
N GLU A 195 -13.68 26.55 -14.59
CA GLU A 195 -13.80 26.32 -13.15
C GLU A 195 -14.54 24.98 -12.96
N ASP A 196 -13.84 23.88 -13.22
CA ASP A 196 -14.32 22.54 -12.96
C ASP A 196 -14.36 22.39 -11.44
N ASP A 197 -15.58 22.40 -10.92
CA ASP A 197 -15.86 21.99 -9.56
C ASP A 197 -15.58 20.49 -9.51
N GLY A 198 -14.30 20.14 -9.36
CA GLY A 198 -13.85 18.75 -9.42
C GLY A 198 -14.72 17.87 -8.53
N SER A 199 -14.99 16.65 -9.00
CA SER A 199 -15.96 15.75 -8.39
C SER A 199 -15.73 15.61 -6.88
N ALA A 200 -16.78 15.26 -6.12
CA ALA A 200 -16.62 15.02 -4.68
C ALA A 200 -15.49 14.02 -4.36
N PHE A 201 -15.24 13.10 -5.31
CA PHE A 201 -14.13 12.18 -5.30
C PHE A 201 -12.77 12.88 -5.42
N GLU A 202 -12.56 13.67 -6.47
CA GLU A 202 -11.31 14.40 -6.70
C GLU A 202 -10.98 15.36 -5.54
N ARG A 203 -11.99 16.00 -4.94
CA ARG A 203 -11.80 16.84 -3.75
C ARG A 203 -11.30 16.04 -2.56
N MET A 204 -11.87 14.86 -2.34
CA MET A 204 -11.45 13.96 -1.27
C MET A 204 -10.03 13.43 -1.53
N GLU A 205 -9.75 12.98 -2.74
CA GLU A 205 -8.43 12.51 -3.16
C GLU A 205 -7.38 13.60 -2.97
N ARG A 206 -7.63 14.81 -3.48
CA ARG A 206 -6.77 15.97 -3.28
C ARG A 206 -6.58 16.30 -1.80
N SER A 207 -7.64 16.21 -1.00
CA SER A 207 -7.54 16.42 0.45
C SER A 207 -6.61 15.41 1.11
N HIS A 208 -6.77 14.11 0.81
CA HIS A 208 -5.91 13.05 1.33
C HIS A 208 -4.46 13.21 0.86
N HIS A 209 -4.26 13.51 -0.42
CA HIS A 209 -2.94 13.77 -1.01
C HIS A 209 -2.20 14.91 -0.27
N LEU A 210 -2.87 16.05 -0.07
CA LEU A 210 -2.28 17.19 0.65
C LEU A 210 -1.92 16.85 2.10
N THR A 211 -2.74 16.06 2.79
CA THR A 211 -2.44 15.63 4.16
C THR A 211 -1.25 14.66 4.23
N TRP A 212 -1.08 13.76 3.25
CA TRP A 212 0.08 12.87 3.19
C TRP A 212 1.36 13.61 2.80
N ILE A 213 1.28 14.66 1.98
CA ILE A 213 2.42 15.56 1.75
C ILE A 213 2.89 16.20 3.06
N GLU A 214 1.98 16.55 3.98
CA GLU A 214 2.37 17.08 5.29
C GLU A 214 3.12 16.04 6.13
N VAL A 215 2.70 14.77 6.09
CA VAL A 215 3.44 13.67 6.72
C VAL A 215 4.83 13.54 6.11
N ASN A 216 4.95 13.49 4.78
CA ASN A 216 6.23 13.33 4.09
C ASN A 216 7.22 14.46 4.45
N LYS A 217 6.75 15.71 4.50
CA LYS A 217 7.54 16.88 4.94
C LYS A 217 8.06 16.78 6.38
N ARG A 218 7.49 15.92 7.21
CA ARG A 218 7.90 15.71 8.62
C ARG A 218 8.87 14.56 8.80
N LEU A 219 9.03 13.71 7.79
CA LEU A 219 10.02 12.64 7.79
C LEU A 219 11.41 13.16 7.42
N MET A 220 11.48 14.28 6.68
CA MET A 220 12.69 15.00 6.27
C MET A 220 13.15 16.02 7.32
#